data_AF-G1LHL8-F1
#
_entry.id   AF-G1LHL8-F1
#
_cell.length_a   1.000
_cell.length_b   1.000
_cell.length_c   1.000
_cell.angle_alpha   90.00
_cell.angle_beta   90.00
_cell.angle_gamma   90.00
#
_symmetry.space_group_name_H-M   'P 1'
#
loop_
_entity.id
_entity.type
_entity.pdbx_description
1 polymer ?
#
loop_
_entity_poly.entity_id
_entity_poly.type
_entity_poly.pdbx_seq_one_letter_code
_entity_poly.pdbx_strand_id
1 'polypeptide(L)'
;MPMVARRLRDPDINPCLSESDASTRCMDENNYDREQCSTYFLKYKNCRKFWNSIMVQRRQNGVKPSMPTAAERDEILGAMGKMPY
;
A
#
# COMPACT_ATOMS: atom_id res chain seq x y z
N MET A 1 -6.99 21.29 13.24
CA MET A 1 -7.03 19.80 13.20
C MET A 1 -6.25 19.32 11.97
N PRO A 2 -5.47 18.23 12.05
CA PRO A 2 -4.30 18.05 11.19
C PRO A 2 -4.66 17.52 9.79
N MET A 3 -4.48 18.37 8.77
CA MET A 3 -4.67 18.00 7.36
C MET A 3 -3.75 16.84 6.89
N VAL A 4 -2.70 16.54 7.65
CA VAL A 4 -1.74 15.45 7.42
C VAL A 4 -2.42 14.07 7.46
N ALA A 5 -3.35 13.84 8.39
CA ALA A 5 -4.03 12.54 8.50
C ALA A 5 -4.89 12.21 7.28
N ARG A 6 -5.40 13.23 6.59
CA ARG A 6 -6.24 13.09 5.39
C ARG A 6 -5.44 12.63 4.17
N ARG A 7 -4.16 13.03 4.05
CA ARG A 7 -3.23 12.53 3.00
C ARG A 7 -2.87 11.05 3.16
N LEU A 8 -2.89 10.51 4.38
CA LEU A 8 -2.57 9.08 4.62
C LEU A 8 -3.69 8.14 4.16
N ARG A 9 -4.94 8.65 4.09
CA ARG A 9 -6.13 7.98 3.53
C ARG A 9 -6.39 8.29 2.07
N ASP A 10 -5.46 8.99 1.41
CA ASP A 10 -5.58 9.33 0.00
C ASP A 10 -5.10 8.14 -0.86
N PRO A 11 -5.98 7.53 -1.68
CA PRO A 11 -5.64 6.37 -2.49
C PRO A 11 -4.58 6.71 -3.54
N ASP A 12 -4.44 7.95 -4.01
CA ASP A 12 -3.36 8.34 -4.92
C ASP A 12 -2.00 8.52 -4.22
N ILE A 13 -1.96 8.66 -2.89
CA ILE A 13 -0.70 8.78 -2.13
C ILE A 13 -0.26 7.44 -1.54
N ASN A 14 -1.18 6.64 -0.99
CA ASN A 14 -0.85 5.40 -0.28
C ASN A 14 -1.45 4.17 -0.98
N PRO A 15 -0.68 3.44 -1.83
CA PRO A 15 -1.17 2.27 -2.54
C PRO A 15 -1.42 1.05 -1.64
N CYS A 16 -1.08 1.13 -0.35
CA CYS A 16 -1.23 0.06 0.63
C CYS A 16 -2.31 0.36 1.68
N LEU A 17 -3.30 1.17 1.30
CA LEU A 17 -4.37 1.61 2.18
C LEU A 17 -5.26 0.46 2.67
N SER A 18 -5.64 -0.47 1.79
CA SER A 18 -6.45 -1.64 2.16
C SER A 18 -5.77 -2.49 3.24
N GLU A 19 -4.47 -2.76 3.10
CA GLU A 19 -3.70 -3.51 4.11
C GLU A 19 -3.49 -2.72 5.40
N SER A 20 -3.45 -1.38 5.31
CA SER A 20 -3.38 -0.49 6.47
C SER A 20 -4.70 -0.50 7.26
N ASP A 21 -5.85 -0.47 6.57
CA ASP A 21 -7.17 -0.58 7.19
C ASP A 21 -7.37 -1.97 7.80
N ALA A 22 -7.04 -3.04 7.06
CA ALA A 22 -7.17 -4.42 7.53
C ALA A 22 -6.30 -4.71 8.76
N SER A 23 -5.03 -4.26 8.78
CA SER A 23 -4.17 -4.39 9.97
C SER A 23 -4.64 -3.54 11.16
N THR A 24 -5.23 -2.37 10.90
CA THR A 24 -5.82 -1.52 11.95
C THR A 24 -7.07 -2.16 12.54
N ARG A 25 -7.97 -2.68 11.70
CA ARG A 25 -9.20 -3.38 12.11
C ARG A 25 -8.89 -4.65 12.88
N CYS A 26 -7.92 -5.44 12.42
CA CYS A 26 -7.44 -6.61 13.15
C CYS A 26 -6.95 -6.23 14.56
N MET A 27 -6.16 -5.15 14.70
CA MET A 27 -5.75 -4.68 16.04
C MET A 27 -6.95 -4.25 16.90
N ASP A 28 -7.93 -3.56 16.34
CA ASP A 28 -9.14 -3.12 17.04
C ASP A 28 -9.93 -4.31 17.61
N GLU A 29 -10.18 -5.33 16.78
CA GLU A 29 -10.92 -6.55 17.19
C GLU A 29 -10.13 -7.46 18.13
N ASN A 30 -8.79 -7.44 18.09
CA ASN A 30 -7.92 -8.33 18.85
C ASN A 30 -7.23 -7.67 20.06
N ASN A 31 -7.80 -6.59 20.62
CA ASN A 31 -7.25 -5.87 21.77
C ASN A 31 -5.79 -5.41 21.59
N TYR A 32 -5.42 -4.99 20.37
CA TYR A 32 -4.08 -4.65 19.92
C TYR A 32 -3.04 -5.79 19.98
N ASP A 33 -3.47 -7.05 20.02
CA ASP A 33 -2.57 -8.19 19.86
C ASP A 33 -1.97 -8.19 18.44
N ARG A 34 -0.65 -8.00 18.40
CA ARG A 34 0.10 -7.89 17.14
C ARG A 34 0.43 -9.24 16.53
N GLU A 35 0.51 -10.30 17.34
CA GLU A 35 0.89 -11.65 16.90
C GLU A 35 -0.22 -12.18 16.00
N GLN A 36 -1.48 -12.08 16.44
CA GLN A 36 -2.67 -12.46 15.67
C GLN A 36 -2.79 -11.68 14.34
N CYS A 37 -2.34 -10.42 14.32
CA CYS A 37 -2.40 -9.57 13.14
C CYS A 37 -1.15 -9.62 12.24
N SER A 38 -0.16 -10.49 12.54
CA SER A 38 1.12 -10.60 11.82
C SER A 38 0.96 -10.75 10.31
N THR A 39 -0.05 -11.50 9.86
CA THR A 39 -0.35 -11.71 8.44
C THR A 39 -0.67 -10.39 7.74
N TYR A 40 -1.54 -9.54 8.31
CA TYR A 40 -1.88 -8.23 7.72
C TYR A 40 -0.67 -7.28 7.70
N PHE A 41 0.17 -7.30 8.73
CA PHE A 41 1.43 -6.56 8.73
C PHE A 41 2.43 -7.05 7.67
N LEU A 42 2.46 -8.36 7.40
CA LEU A 42 3.27 -8.94 6.33
C LEU A 42 2.77 -8.49 4.94
N LYS A 43 1.45 -8.54 4.69
CA LYS A 43 0.86 -8.00 3.45
C LYS A 43 1.18 -6.51 3.26
N TYR A 44 1.01 -5.69 4.29
CA TYR A 44 1.35 -4.27 4.24
C TYR A 44 2.85 -4.03 3.94
N LYS A 45 3.76 -4.83 4.51
CA LYS A 45 5.20 -4.78 4.20
C LYS A 45 5.48 -5.20 2.75
N ASN A 46 4.85 -6.27 2.26
CA ASN A 46 4.99 -6.76 0.89
C ASN A 46 4.48 -5.73 -0.12
N CYS A 47 3.31 -5.13 0.13
CA CYS A 47 2.75 -4.05 -0.68
C CYS A 47 3.73 -2.86 -0.79
N ARG A 48 4.26 -2.36 0.34
CA ARG A 48 5.23 -1.25 0.30
C ARG A 48 6.52 -1.63 -0.44
N LYS A 49 7.01 -2.87 -0.29
CA LYS A 49 8.18 -3.37 -1.01
C LYS A 49 7.94 -3.41 -2.52
N PHE A 50 6.77 -3.90 -2.94
CA PHE A 50 6.35 -3.97 -4.33
C PHE A 50 6.29 -2.58 -4.99
N TRP A 51 5.52 -1.66 -4.43
CA TRP A 51 5.38 -0.31 -4.99
C TRP A 51 6.69 0.50 -4.94
N ASN A 52 7.54 0.29 -3.93
CA ASN A 52 8.88 0.88 -3.91
C ASN A 52 9.76 0.32 -5.05
N SER A 53 9.68 -0.97 -5.38
CA SER A 53 10.41 -1.53 -6.53
C SER A 53 9.99 -0.88 -7.85
N ILE A 54 8.68 -0.69 -8.06
CA ILE A 54 8.15 0.00 -9.24
C ILE A 54 8.58 1.48 -9.24
N MET A 55 8.55 2.15 -8.08
CA MET A 55 9.02 3.53 -7.94
C MET A 55 10.50 3.69 -8.33
N VAL A 56 11.35 2.74 -7.92
CA VAL A 56 12.78 2.72 -8.29
C VAL A 56 12.96 2.50 -9.78
N GLN A 57 12.24 1.55 -10.40
CA GLN A 57 12.29 1.33 -11.85
C GLN A 57 11.81 2.56 -12.64
N ARG A 58 10.66 3.15 -12.27
CA ARG A 58 10.15 4.37 -12.90
C ARG A 58 11.13 5.54 -12.78
N ARG A 59 11.78 5.68 -11.61
CA ARG A 59 12.83 6.69 -11.38
C ARG A 59 14.09 6.44 -12.24
N GLN A 60 14.51 5.18 -12.42
CA GLN A 60 15.62 4.82 -13.32
C GLN A 60 15.28 5.13 -14.78
N ASN A 61 14.04 4.88 -15.20
CA ASN A 61 13.53 5.19 -16.54
C ASN A 61 13.20 6.69 -16.75
N GLY A 62 13.48 7.56 -15.76
CA GLY A 62 13.19 9.00 -15.84
C GLY A 62 11.71 9.39 -15.78
N VAL A 63 10.80 8.44 -15.56
CA VAL A 63 9.35 8.65 -15.55
C VAL A 63 8.93 9.44 -14.32
N LYS A 64 8.16 10.52 -14.54
CA LYS A 64 7.55 11.35 -13.50
C LYS A 64 6.03 11.41 -13.70
N PRO A 65 5.20 11.24 -12.65
CA PRO A 65 5.58 10.96 -11.26
C PRO A 65 6.21 9.55 -11.09
N SER A 66 7.12 9.44 -10.11
CA SER A 66 7.80 8.18 -9.79
C SER A 66 6.86 7.20 -9.08
N MET A 67 5.88 7.69 -8.33
CA MET A 67 4.72 6.91 -7.91
C MET A 67 3.76 6.77 -9.10
N PRO A 68 3.31 5.55 -9.47
CA PRO A 68 2.21 5.38 -10.42
C PRO A 68 0.91 5.99 -9.87
N THR A 69 0.10 6.59 -10.73
CA THR A 69 -1.25 7.11 -10.44
C THR A 69 -2.25 5.97 -10.17
N ALA A 70 -3.42 6.24 -9.59
CA ALA A 70 -4.43 5.20 -9.34
C ALA A 70 -4.76 4.33 -10.58
N ALA A 71 -4.90 4.94 -11.76
CA ALA A 71 -5.17 4.23 -13.01
C ALA A 71 -4.05 3.25 -13.39
N GLU A 72 -2.79 3.71 -13.38
CA GLU A 72 -1.63 2.87 -13.68
C GLU A 72 -1.47 1.71 -12.68
N ARG A 73 -1.97 1.87 -11.45
CA ARG A 73 -1.93 0.77 -10.46
C ARG A 73 -2.97 -0.29 -10.74
N ASP A 74 -4.14 0.09 -11.22
CA ASP A 74 -5.15 -0.85 -11.67
C ASP A 74 -4.62 -1.67 -12.86
N GLU A 75 -3.97 -1.01 -13.83
CA GLU A 75 -3.28 -1.69 -14.94
C GLU A 75 -2.18 -2.64 -14.46
N ILE A 76 -1.31 -2.21 -13.53
CA ILE A 76 -0.24 -3.04 -12.97
C ILE A 76 -0.79 -4.25 -12.20
N LEU A 77 -1.86 -4.07 -11.40
CA LEU A 77 -2.48 -5.14 -10.64
C LEU A 77 -3.24 -6.12 -11.55
N GLY A 78 -3.98 -5.60 -12.54
CA GLY A 78 -4.67 -6.38 -13.55
C GLY A 78 -3.72 -7.21 -14.39
N ALA A 79 -2.59 -6.64 -14.83
CA ALA A 79 -1.54 -7.35 -15.57
C ALA A 79 -0.87 -8.48 -14.75
N MET A 80 -0.90 -8.42 -13.41
CA MET A 80 -0.36 -9.48 -12.57
C MET A 80 -1.36 -10.60 -12.27
N GLY A 81 -2.66 -10.39 -12.47
CA GLY A 81 -3.72 -11.38 -12.29
C GLY A 81 -3.92 -11.90 -10.85
N LYS A 82 -3.12 -11.40 -9.90
CA LYS A 82 -3.17 -11.71 -8.46
C LYS A 82 -2.59 -10.54 -7.67
N MET A 83 -3.06 -10.32 -6.45
CA MET A 83 -2.40 -9.38 -5.54
C MET A 83 -0.95 -9.86 -5.28
N PRO A 84 0.07 -9.00 -5.47
CA PRO A 84 1.46 -9.38 -5.24
C PRO A 84 1.86 -9.36 -3.75
N TYR A 85 0.89 -9.29 -2.82
CA TYR A 85 1.07 -9.19 -1.37
C TYR A 85 -0.09 -9.83 -0.59
#